data_AF-H8XVV3-F1
#
_entry.id   AF-H8XVV3-F1
#
_cell.length_a   1.000
_cell.length_b   1.000
_cell.length_c   1.000
_cell.angle_alpha   90.00
_cell.angle_beta   90.00
_cell.angle_gamma   90.00
#
_symmetry.space_group_name_H-M   'P 1'
#
loop_
_entity.id
_entity.type
_entity.pdbx_description
1 polymer ?
#
loop_
_entity_poly.entity_id
_entity_poly.type
_entity_poly.pdbx_seq_one_letter_code
_entity_poly.pdbx_strand_id
1 'polypeptide(L)'
;MTYKSFLLFFIFHITLYTNLSYGQNKLVKTKFLQSDFDKNKIAEETFDLWKYKYLNSAEVKDTLNPSIFVDDRQINSLVNYGVQFKSKDLSVFNIFQHHEKWYLKVDFEKAVFNPRDSIIEIEGYVNGGWGNSNIKKKRKIKIENNIDIFIGVKRDTFVYHYYNKVVNEEKIEVKYKGKDVSNTTVLDTFPAFYFKHSAHYKTASQGKRYFKIQGKVTPNSLLALGDIGCYAEIFDIGSMVYSPKKNKRKKVNKKELPAYKVLIKDNIVLADKDKIKERKQDYYFYTEEAENYIVLRQYAKAKEQYALLNKKYNVIFARDIHNAIRCALFSRDYNNAFLWAEKLANKGISINYFNSKVFISLKKQKQWNRFSITYDSIYNEFQKNRNIKLKSELEKLVDEDQADYGLANRKDSRVLFETTDRVSDKLISLLKEEGYPTEEKIGVYTINDTIMMISPEFHVLFRHAIQKQPKNLEKLEEFLSASEKKLEHDNKRSQIYNFYYNSCFHIYKGNLYHSNSCGINEFAVRKMKFIFNNPHHFFIHTDNYIISEYNKDNPEDFDNYYENNFTYVLKLSDDWEFYDK
;
A
#
# COMPACT_ATOMS: atom_id res chain seq x y z
N MET A 1 -30.32 -22.51 -69.53
CA MET A 1 -29.30 -21.82 -68.72
C MET A 1 -27.96 -22.44 -69.04
N THR A 2 -27.17 -21.71 -69.82
CA THR A 2 -26.13 -22.23 -70.71
C THR A 2 -24.76 -22.30 -70.02
N TYR A 3 -23.94 -23.25 -70.47
CA TYR A 3 -22.53 -23.51 -70.10
C TYR A 3 -21.66 -22.26 -69.85
N LYS A 4 -21.98 -21.14 -70.51
CA LYS A 4 -21.37 -19.81 -70.29
C LYS A 4 -21.47 -19.29 -68.84
N SER A 5 -22.59 -19.53 -68.14
CA SER A 5 -22.76 -19.05 -66.76
C SER A 5 -21.92 -19.84 -65.76
N PHE A 6 -21.65 -21.13 -66.02
CA PHE A 6 -20.82 -21.97 -65.16
C PHE A 6 -19.33 -21.64 -65.31
N LEU A 7 -18.88 -21.36 -66.54
CA LEU A 7 -17.50 -20.96 -66.81
C LEU A 7 -17.15 -19.60 -66.17
N LEU A 8 -18.08 -18.65 -66.22
CA LEU A 8 -17.92 -17.34 -65.56
C LEU A 8 -17.84 -17.46 -64.04
N PHE A 9 -18.64 -18.34 -63.43
CA PHE A 9 -18.60 -18.56 -61.98
C PHE A 9 -17.28 -19.22 -61.54
N PHE A 10 -16.76 -20.17 -62.33
CA PHE A 10 -15.50 -20.86 -62.06
C PHE A 10 -14.29 -19.93 -62.21
N ILE A 11 -14.27 -19.08 -63.24
CA ILE A 11 -13.22 -18.06 -63.41
C ILE A 11 -13.28 -17.02 -62.28
N PHE A 12 -14.48 -16.59 -61.87
CA PHE A 12 -14.63 -15.64 -60.76
C PHE A 12 -14.10 -16.23 -59.43
N HIS A 13 -14.39 -17.50 -59.13
CA HIS A 13 -13.82 -18.19 -57.97
C HIS A 13 -12.30 -18.37 -58.06
N ILE A 14 -11.75 -18.74 -59.22
CA ILE A 14 -10.30 -18.85 -59.38
C ILE A 14 -9.65 -17.48 -59.18
N THR A 15 -10.20 -16.39 -59.74
CA THR A 15 -9.65 -15.04 -59.55
C THR A 15 -9.80 -14.49 -58.13
N LEU A 16 -10.84 -14.89 -57.38
CA LEU A 16 -10.98 -14.56 -55.97
C LEU A 16 -9.98 -15.33 -55.09
N TYR A 17 -9.69 -16.59 -55.42
CA TYR A 17 -8.69 -17.39 -54.70
C TYR A 17 -7.25 -17.03 -55.06
N THR A 18 -6.95 -16.61 -56.31
CA THR A 18 -5.60 -16.19 -56.70
C THR A 18 -5.26 -14.76 -56.26
N ASN A 19 -6.24 -13.89 -56.06
CA ASN A 19 -6.00 -12.54 -55.51
C ASN A 19 -5.89 -12.51 -53.98
N LEU A 20 -6.28 -13.58 -53.27
CA LEU A 20 -6.05 -13.72 -51.83
C LEU A 20 -4.66 -14.29 -51.48
N SER A 21 -3.97 -14.94 -52.43
CA SER A 21 -2.63 -15.50 -52.23
C SER A 21 -1.48 -14.56 -52.63
N TYR A 22 -1.76 -13.46 -53.35
CA TYR A 22 -0.87 -12.29 -53.41
C TYR A 22 -1.12 -11.36 -52.20
N GLY A 23 -1.14 -11.95 -51.01
CA GLY A 23 -1.01 -11.19 -49.78
C GLY A 23 0.28 -10.40 -49.88
N GLN A 24 0.17 -9.08 -50.03
CA GLN A 24 1.30 -8.14 -50.01
C GLN A 24 2.25 -8.61 -48.91
N ASN A 25 3.42 -9.12 -49.32
CA ASN A 25 4.51 -9.49 -48.41
C ASN A 25 4.88 -8.21 -47.68
N LYS A 26 4.18 -7.96 -46.58
CA LYS A 26 4.33 -6.79 -45.75
C LYS A 26 5.77 -6.83 -45.32
N LEU A 27 6.59 -5.92 -45.86
CA LEU A 27 8.03 -5.89 -45.62
C LEU A 27 8.26 -6.00 -44.12
N VAL A 28 8.68 -7.18 -43.68
CA VAL A 28 8.90 -7.44 -42.27
C VAL A 28 10.15 -6.66 -41.90
N LYS A 29 10.02 -5.76 -40.94
CA LYS A 29 11.13 -4.98 -40.41
C LYS A 29 12.22 -5.96 -39.95
N THR A 30 13.42 -5.85 -40.51
CA THR A 30 14.54 -6.78 -40.24
C THR A 30 15.55 -6.23 -39.24
N LYS A 31 15.52 -4.93 -38.93
CA LYS A 31 16.41 -4.28 -37.95
C LYS A 31 15.58 -3.56 -36.90
N PHE A 32 15.91 -3.76 -35.63
CA PHE A 32 15.21 -3.15 -34.50
C PHE A 32 16.16 -2.28 -33.67
N LEU A 33 15.61 -1.19 -33.12
CA LEU A 33 16.30 -0.23 -32.28
C LEU A 33 15.83 -0.37 -30.82
N GLN A 34 16.55 0.22 -29.87
CA GLN A 34 16.11 0.32 -28.46
C GLN A 34 14.64 0.76 -28.32
N SER A 35 14.22 1.76 -29.10
CA SER A 35 12.85 2.28 -29.04
C SER A 35 11.77 1.27 -29.44
N ASP A 36 12.12 0.21 -30.19
CA ASP A 36 11.20 -0.88 -30.50
C ASP A 36 11.03 -1.80 -29.29
N PHE A 37 12.10 -2.08 -28.56
CA PHE A 37 12.05 -2.83 -27.30
C PHE A 37 11.28 -2.06 -26.22
N ASP A 38 11.58 -0.77 -26.05
CA ASP A 38 10.89 0.07 -25.05
C ASP A 38 9.36 0.07 -25.25
N LYS A 39 8.89 0.10 -26.51
CA LYS A 39 7.45 0.00 -26.86
C LYS A 39 6.85 -1.38 -26.55
N ASN A 40 7.66 -2.42 -26.62
CA ASN A 40 7.23 -3.81 -26.43
C ASN A 40 7.59 -4.38 -25.05
N LYS A 41 8.07 -3.55 -24.12
CA LYS A 41 8.26 -3.94 -22.73
C LYS A 41 6.91 -4.26 -22.08
N ILE A 42 6.74 -5.46 -21.55
CA ILE A 42 5.42 -5.92 -21.05
C ILE A 42 5.26 -5.81 -19.55
N ALA A 43 6.34 -5.87 -18.78
CA ALA A 43 6.29 -5.87 -17.33
C ALA A 43 7.40 -5.01 -16.74
N GLU A 44 7.04 -4.18 -15.76
CA GLU A 44 7.95 -3.42 -14.91
C GLU A 44 7.65 -3.79 -13.46
N GLU A 45 8.70 -3.92 -12.65
CA GLU A 45 8.58 -4.20 -11.21
C GLU A 45 7.67 -5.40 -10.87
N THR A 46 7.61 -6.40 -11.75
CA THR A 46 6.62 -7.49 -11.63
C THR A 46 7.27 -8.83 -11.37
N PHE A 47 8.22 -9.24 -12.22
CA PHE A 47 8.78 -10.59 -12.17
C PHE A 47 10.19 -10.58 -11.59
N ASP A 48 10.52 -11.63 -10.84
CA ASP A 48 11.87 -12.00 -10.41
C ASP A 48 12.23 -13.38 -10.96
N LEU A 49 13.50 -13.62 -11.27
CA LEU A 49 13.96 -14.92 -11.73
C LEU A 49 14.34 -15.81 -10.55
N TRP A 50 13.52 -16.82 -10.27
CA TRP A 50 13.81 -17.82 -9.26
C TRP A 50 14.51 -19.03 -9.88
N LYS A 51 15.55 -19.51 -9.21
CA LYS A 51 16.27 -20.73 -9.59
C LYS A 51 16.09 -21.78 -8.51
N TYR A 52 15.75 -23.00 -8.93
CA TYR A 52 15.38 -24.11 -8.03
C TYR A 52 16.45 -24.41 -6.96
N LYS A 53 17.74 -24.22 -7.27
CA LYS A 53 18.83 -24.49 -6.32
C LYS A 53 19.00 -23.45 -5.20
N TYR A 54 18.33 -22.30 -5.28
CA TYR A 54 18.66 -21.14 -4.44
C TYR A 54 17.51 -20.61 -3.59
N LEU A 55 16.28 -21.09 -3.78
CA LEU A 55 15.10 -20.52 -3.13
C LEU A 55 14.12 -21.60 -2.73
N ASN A 56 13.93 -21.79 -1.42
CA ASN A 56 12.72 -22.25 -0.71
C ASN A 56 11.81 -23.27 -1.43
N SER A 57 12.31 -24.12 -2.32
CA SER A 57 11.53 -25.11 -3.05
C SER A 57 11.70 -26.43 -2.32
N ALA A 58 10.60 -27.04 -1.90
CA ALA A 58 10.60 -28.32 -1.21
C ALA A 58 11.48 -29.33 -1.98
N GLU A 59 12.48 -29.90 -1.31
CA GLU A 59 13.66 -30.55 -1.92
C GLU A 59 13.39 -31.66 -2.95
N VAL A 60 12.16 -32.14 -3.19
CA VAL A 60 11.98 -33.42 -3.93
C VAL A 60 10.76 -33.49 -4.85
N LYS A 61 9.85 -32.50 -4.89
CA LYS A 61 8.53 -32.72 -5.56
C LYS A 61 8.18 -31.85 -6.77
N ASP A 62 8.86 -30.73 -6.99
CA ASP A 62 8.59 -29.89 -8.17
C ASP A 62 9.64 -30.15 -9.26
N THR A 63 9.26 -30.91 -10.29
CA THR A 63 10.07 -31.22 -11.49
C THR A 63 10.16 -30.04 -12.47
N LEU A 64 9.83 -28.83 -12.01
CA LEU A 64 9.74 -27.65 -12.86
C LEU A 64 11.14 -27.17 -13.30
N ASN A 65 11.16 -26.51 -14.46
CA ASN A 65 12.35 -25.96 -15.12
C ASN A 65 13.23 -25.18 -14.12
N PRO A 66 14.58 -25.32 -14.13
CA PRO A 66 15.48 -24.67 -13.17
C PRO A 66 15.43 -23.13 -13.13
N SER A 67 14.69 -22.47 -14.03
CA SER A 67 14.55 -21.02 -14.12
C SER A 67 13.09 -20.62 -14.37
N ILE A 68 12.49 -19.95 -13.39
CA ILE A 68 11.09 -19.53 -13.40
C ILE A 68 10.99 -18.04 -13.07
N PHE A 69 10.23 -17.30 -13.85
CA PHE A 69 9.91 -15.89 -13.60
C PHE A 69 8.66 -15.82 -12.74
N VAL A 70 8.80 -15.35 -11.50
CA VAL A 70 7.74 -15.33 -10.49
C VAL A 70 7.23 -13.91 -10.29
N ASP A 71 5.90 -13.70 -10.34
CA ASP A 71 5.28 -12.42 -9.95
C ASP A 71 5.28 -12.31 -8.42
N ASP A 72 6.36 -11.75 -7.90
CA ASP A 72 6.61 -11.67 -6.46
C ASP A 72 6.26 -10.31 -5.87
N ARG A 73 5.47 -9.48 -6.58
CA ARG A 73 4.97 -8.19 -6.07
C ARG A 73 4.21 -8.30 -4.75
N GLN A 74 3.66 -9.48 -4.49
CA GLN A 74 2.90 -9.75 -3.28
C GLN A 74 3.71 -10.48 -2.21
N ILE A 75 5.00 -10.76 -2.43
CA ILE A 75 5.83 -11.47 -1.45
C ILE A 75 5.86 -10.73 -0.12
N ASN A 76 5.58 -11.47 0.95
CA ASN A 76 5.50 -10.96 2.32
C ASN A 76 6.54 -11.65 3.21
N SER A 77 6.78 -11.08 4.39
CA SER A 77 7.57 -11.72 5.43
C SER A 77 6.87 -12.93 6.03
N LEU A 78 7.63 -13.84 6.65
CA LEU A 78 7.06 -14.98 7.37
C LEU A 78 6.05 -14.54 8.43
N VAL A 79 6.36 -13.48 9.17
CA VAL A 79 5.44 -12.88 10.15
C VAL A 79 4.15 -12.43 9.47
N ASN A 80 4.23 -11.79 8.30
CA ASN A 80 3.05 -11.33 7.56
C ASN A 80 2.25 -12.47 6.91
N TYR A 81 2.86 -13.63 6.66
CA TYR A 81 2.11 -14.86 6.34
C TYR A 81 1.42 -15.46 7.57
N GLY A 82 1.66 -14.96 8.78
CA GLY A 82 1.12 -15.51 10.02
C GLY A 82 1.96 -16.65 10.61
N VAL A 83 3.24 -16.73 10.23
CA VAL A 83 4.21 -17.59 10.93
C VAL A 83 4.55 -16.91 12.26
N GLN A 84 4.28 -17.62 13.33
CA GLN A 84 4.53 -17.25 14.70
C GLN A 84 5.85 -17.84 15.14
N PHE A 85 6.62 -17.06 15.90
CA PHE A 85 7.89 -17.47 16.45
C PHE A 85 7.85 -17.21 17.95
N LYS A 86 8.18 -18.23 18.74
CA LYS A 86 8.22 -18.14 20.20
C LYS A 86 9.55 -18.68 20.70
N SER A 87 10.23 -17.91 21.55
CA SER A 87 11.45 -18.39 22.17
C SER A 87 11.12 -19.46 23.21
N LYS A 88 11.76 -20.63 23.12
CA LYS A 88 11.56 -21.74 24.07
C LYS A 88 12.21 -21.45 25.42
N ASP A 89 13.27 -20.66 25.43
CA ASP A 89 14.01 -20.24 26.62
C ASP A 89 13.73 -18.78 27.03
N LEU A 90 12.71 -18.15 26.42
CA LEU A 90 12.33 -16.75 26.62
C LEU A 90 13.42 -15.73 26.25
N SER A 91 14.50 -16.14 25.58
CA SER A 91 15.51 -15.21 25.07
C SER A 91 14.97 -14.32 23.95
N VAL A 92 15.44 -13.07 23.90
CA VAL A 92 15.16 -12.14 22.80
C VAL A 92 15.93 -12.60 21.57
N PHE A 93 15.25 -12.72 20.43
CA PHE A 93 15.87 -13.07 19.16
C PHE A 93 15.34 -12.14 18.05
N ASN A 94 16.18 -11.90 17.04
CA ASN A 94 15.80 -11.12 15.87
C ASN A 94 15.64 -12.04 14.67
N ILE A 95 14.54 -11.86 13.93
CA ILE A 95 14.36 -12.52 12.63
C ILE A 95 14.80 -11.55 11.56
N PHE A 96 16.01 -11.76 11.05
CA PHE A 96 16.51 -10.95 9.96
C PHE A 96 15.90 -11.43 8.64
N GLN A 97 14.80 -10.79 8.23
CA GLN A 97 14.19 -10.95 6.92
C GLN A 97 14.27 -9.64 6.17
N HIS A 98 15.29 -9.54 5.33
CA HIS A 98 15.53 -8.40 4.48
C HIS A 98 15.44 -8.86 3.03
N HIS A 99 14.50 -8.30 2.27
CA HIS A 99 14.30 -8.64 0.87
C HIS A 99 14.30 -7.38 0.02
N GLU A 100 15.28 -7.27 -0.86
CA GLU A 100 15.46 -6.15 -1.78
C GLU A 100 15.35 -6.63 -3.22
N LYS A 101 14.78 -5.80 -4.08
CA LYS A 101 14.75 -5.99 -5.53
C LYS A 101 15.55 -4.94 -6.24
N TRP A 102 16.54 -5.39 -6.99
CA TRP A 102 17.41 -4.51 -7.74
C TRP A 102 16.88 -4.32 -9.15
N TYR A 103 17.04 -3.11 -9.68
CA TYR A 103 16.63 -2.80 -11.03
C TYR A 103 17.71 -3.21 -12.04
N LEU A 104 17.28 -3.76 -13.16
CA LEU A 104 18.11 -3.98 -14.33
C LEU A 104 17.86 -2.86 -15.34
N LYS A 105 18.91 -2.47 -16.06
CA LYS A 105 18.83 -1.58 -17.21
C LYS A 105 19.43 -2.28 -18.41
N VAL A 106 18.66 -2.40 -19.48
CA VAL A 106 19.06 -3.11 -20.70
C VAL A 106 19.19 -2.12 -21.83
N ASP A 107 20.38 -2.09 -22.43
CA ASP A 107 20.72 -1.26 -23.58
C ASP A 107 20.98 -2.18 -24.78
N PHE A 108 20.11 -2.15 -25.79
CA PHE A 108 20.18 -2.95 -27.02
C PHE A 108 20.97 -2.20 -28.10
N GLU A 109 22.03 -2.82 -28.61
CA GLU A 109 22.88 -2.21 -29.64
C GLU A 109 22.54 -2.70 -31.04
N LYS A 110 22.24 -3.98 -31.17
CA LYS A 110 21.93 -4.61 -32.46
C LYS A 110 20.83 -5.64 -32.27
N ALA A 111 19.83 -5.58 -33.14
CA ALA A 111 18.78 -6.59 -33.21
C ALA A 111 18.39 -6.81 -34.67
N VAL A 112 18.69 -8.00 -35.21
CA VAL A 112 18.47 -8.35 -36.61
C VAL A 112 17.60 -9.59 -36.71
N PHE A 113 16.49 -9.50 -37.44
CA PHE A 113 15.56 -10.59 -37.69
C PHE A 113 15.69 -11.07 -39.13
N ASN A 114 15.87 -12.38 -39.29
CA ASN A 114 15.82 -13.05 -40.57
C ASN A 114 14.42 -13.66 -40.80
N PRO A 115 13.63 -13.14 -41.77
CA PRO A 115 12.30 -13.65 -42.01
C PRO A 115 12.28 -15.07 -42.61
N ARG A 116 13.39 -15.53 -43.21
CA ARG A 116 13.44 -16.85 -43.89
C ARG A 116 13.37 -18.02 -42.91
N ASP A 117 14.08 -17.92 -41.79
CA ASP A 117 14.18 -18.96 -40.77
C ASP A 117 13.46 -18.57 -39.46
N SER A 118 12.91 -17.36 -39.41
CA SER A 118 12.29 -16.75 -38.24
C SER A 118 13.26 -16.60 -37.06
N ILE A 119 14.55 -16.39 -37.31
CA ILE A 119 15.56 -16.25 -36.27
C ILE A 119 15.86 -14.77 -36.01
N ILE A 120 15.92 -14.38 -34.74
CA ILE A 120 16.42 -13.06 -34.32
C ILE A 120 17.77 -13.22 -33.63
N GLU A 121 18.71 -12.34 -33.95
CA GLU A 121 19.97 -12.13 -33.23
C GLU A 121 19.90 -10.79 -32.49
N ILE A 122 20.17 -10.80 -31.19
CA ILE A 122 20.10 -9.63 -30.32
C ILE A 122 21.41 -9.51 -29.53
N GLU A 123 22.00 -8.32 -29.55
CA GLU A 123 23.21 -7.95 -28.83
C GLU A 123 22.99 -6.67 -28.02
N GLY A 124 23.64 -6.57 -26.87
CA GLY A 124 23.54 -5.39 -26.02
C GLY A 124 24.27 -5.54 -24.69
N TYR A 125 23.88 -4.69 -23.74
CA TYR A 125 24.45 -4.63 -22.41
C TYR A 125 23.38 -4.61 -21.32
N VAL A 126 23.68 -5.24 -20.18
CA VAL A 126 22.86 -5.16 -18.97
C VAL A 126 23.63 -4.51 -17.83
N ASN A 127 23.08 -3.41 -17.32
CA ASN A 127 23.54 -2.66 -16.16
C ASN A 127 22.61 -2.90 -14.95
N GLY A 128 23.06 -2.60 -13.73
CA GLY A 128 22.26 -2.75 -12.49
C GLY A 128 22.35 -4.13 -11.82
N GLY A 129 21.34 -4.48 -11.00
CA GLY A 129 21.35 -5.67 -10.13
C GLY A 129 22.20 -5.52 -8.85
N TRP A 130 22.29 -6.57 -8.02
CA TRP A 130 23.06 -6.57 -6.75
C TRP A 130 24.55 -6.26 -6.96
N GLY A 131 25.00 -6.35 -8.23
CA GLY A 131 26.30 -6.04 -8.79
C GLY A 131 26.90 -4.66 -8.48
N ASN A 132 26.07 -3.67 -8.13
CA ASN A 132 26.50 -2.28 -8.01
C ASN A 132 26.48 -1.71 -6.58
N SER A 133 26.32 -2.54 -5.55
CA SER A 133 26.13 -2.06 -4.18
C SER A 133 27.44 -1.81 -3.40
N ASN A 134 27.47 -0.72 -2.63
CA ASN A 134 28.56 -0.37 -1.70
C ASN A 134 28.78 -1.39 -0.57
N ILE A 135 27.82 -2.29 -0.33
CA ILE A 135 27.90 -3.37 0.66
C ILE A 135 29.09 -4.31 0.36
N LYS A 136 29.51 -4.37 -0.90
CA LYS A 136 30.61 -5.21 -1.42
C LYS A 136 31.98 -4.92 -0.82
N LYS A 137 32.30 -3.65 -0.52
CA LYS A 137 33.59 -3.31 0.11
C LYS A 137 33.75 -3.96 1.48
N LYS A 138 32.65 -4.23 2.19
CA LYS A 138 32.71 -4.72 3.57
C LYS A 138 32.89 -6.24 3.70
N ARG A 139 32.48 -7.06 2.73
CA ARG A 139 32.41 -8.54 2.91
C ARG A 139 33.43 -9.37 2.13
N LYS A 140 34.19 -8.83 1.16
CA LYS A 140 35.19 -9.57 0.35
C LYS A 140 34.69 -10.87 -0.33
N ILE A 141 33.38 -11.09 -0.47
CA ILE A 141 32.83 -12.29 -1.13
C ILE A 141 32.76 -12.06 -2.64
N LYS A 142 33.36 -12.94 -3.44
CA LYS A 142 33.24 -12.97 -4.90
C LYS A 142 31.87 -13.53 -5.28
N ILE A 143 30.85 -12.67 -5.32
CA ILE A 143 29.49 -13.08 -5.73
C ILE A 143 29.41 -13.02 -7.27
N GLU A 144 29.00 -14.13 -7.88
CA GLU A 144 28.66 -14.20 -9.30
C GLU A 144 27.29 -13.57 -9.55
N ASN A 145 27.24 -12.40 -10.23
CA ASN A 145 25.99 -11.71 -10.58
C ASN A 145 25.76 -11.77 -12.10
N ASN A 146 25.54 -12.99 -12.58
CA ASN A 146 25.29 -13.26 -13.99
C ASN A 146 23.81 -13.02 -14.29
N ILE A 147 23.49 -12.32 -15.38
CA ILE A 147 22.10 -12.20 -15.84
C ILE A 147 21.79 -13.33 -16.80
N ASP A 148 20.68 -14.01 -16.55
CA ASP A 148 20.15 -15.02 -17.46
C ASP A 148 19.19 -14.37 -18.45
N ILE A 149 19.36 -14.73 -19.72
CA ILE A 149 18.67 -14.15 -20.86
C ILE A 149 18.02 -15.27 -21.64
N PHE A 150 16.72 -15.13 -21.90
CA PHE A 150 15.91 -16.16 -22.54
C PHE A 150 15.17 -15.61 -23.74
N ILE A 151 15.17 -16.34 -24.85
CA ILE A 151 14.25 -16.15 -25.97
C ILE A 151 13.40 -17.42 -26.10
N GLY A 152 12.08 -17.29 -26.02
CA GLY A 152 11.20 -18.44 -26.21
C GLY A 152 9.73 -18.12 -26.03
N VAL A 153 8.89 -19.17 -26.01
CA VAL A 153 7.46 -19.04 -25.76
C VAL A 153 7.17 -19.21 -24.26
N LYS A 154 6.44 -18.24 -23.70
CA LYS A 154 5.99 -18.24 -22.31
C LYS A 154 5.04 -19.41 -22.04
N ARG A 155 5.24 -20.09 -20.90
CA ARG A 155 4.27 -21.02 -20.32
C ARG A 155 3.95 -20.59 -18.90
N ASP A 156 2.71 -20.17 -18.70
CA ASP A 156 2.19 -19.81 -17.38
C ASP A 156 2.18 -21.03 -16.46
N THR A 157 2.50 -20.78 -15.20
CA THR A 157 2.52 -21.77 -14.12
C THR A 157 2.26 -21.06 -12.79
N PHE A 158 2.30 -21.81 -11.71
CA PHE A 158 2.37 -21.28 -10.36
C PHE A 158 3.62 -21.80 -9.67
N VAL A 159 4.13 -21.03 -8.71
CA VAL A 159 5.21 -21.44 -7.83
C VAL A 159 4.74 -21.32 -6.40
N TYR A 160 4.97 -22.37 -5.62
CA TYR A 160 4.68 -22.37 -4.18
C TYR A 160 5.83 -21.72 -3.42
N HIS A 161 5.49 -20.88 -2.46
CA HIS A 161 6.44 -20.32 -1.51
C HIS A 161 6.34 -21.10 -0.22
N TYR A 162 7.39 -21.86 0.07
CA TYR A 162 7.44 -22.68 1.27
C TYR A 162 8.09 -21.92 2.43
N TYR A 163 7.76 -22.36 3.64
CA TYR A 163 8.51 -21.98 4.83
C TYR A 163 9.97 -22.41 4.66
N ASN A 164 10.87 -21.45 4.86
CA ASN A 164 12.29 -21.71 4.95
C ASN A 164 12.71 -21.56 6.41
N LYS A 165 13.56 -22.48 6.87
CA LYS A 165 14.11 -22.47 8.22
C LYS A 165 15.03 -21.25 8.38
N VAL A 166 14.47 -20.18 8.95
CA VAL A 166 15.16 -18.90 9.15
C VAL A 166 15.65 -18.69 10.59
N VAL A 167 15.32 -19.62 11.50
CA VAL A 167 15.69 -19.57 12.92
C VAL A 167 16.25 -20.91 13.38
N ASN A 168 16.97 -20.89 14.51
CA ASN A 168 17.32 -22.12 15.20
C ASN A 168 16.07 -22.69 15.90
N GLU A 169 15.45 -23.68 15.28
CA GLU A 169 14.22 -24.35 15.77
C GLU A 169 14.44 -25.15 17.07
N GLU A 170 15.68 -25.41 17.49
CA GLU A 170 15.98 -25.97 18.80
C GLU A 170 15.66 -24.96 19.91
N LYS A 171 15.89 -23.67 19.65
CA LYS A 171 15.66 -22.57 20.59
C LYS A 171 14.35 -21.84 20.35
N ILE A 172 13.85 -21.85 19.12
CA ILE A 172 12.66 -21.11 18.70
C ILE A 172 11.58 -22.09 18.24
N GLU A 173 10.43 -22.07 18.89
CA GLU A 173 9.21 -22.71 18.40
C GLU A 173 8.65 -21.91 17.22
N VAL A 174 8.31 -22.59 16.13
CA VAL A 174 7.76 -21.97 14.93
C VAL A 174 6.44 -22.62 14.58
N LYS A 175 5.39 -21.81 14.48
CA LYS A 175 4.03 -22.27 14.18
C LYS A 175 3.43 -21.47 13.04
N TYR A 176 2.62 -22.13 12.22
CA TYR A 176 1.79 -21.50 11.20
C TYR A 176 0.36 -21.95 11.40
N LYS A 177 -0.56 -21.00 11.64
CA LYS A 177 -1.96 -21.30 11.97
C LYS A 177 -2.09 -22.30 13.14
N GLY A 178 -1.25 -22.11 14.17
CA GLY A 178 -1.22 -22.94 15.38
C GLY A 178 -0.60 -24.33 15.23
N LYS A 179 -0.11 -24.70 14.04
CA LYS A 179 0.51 -26.01 13.76
C LYS A 179 2.01 -25.86 13.54
N ASP A 180 2.77 -26.89 13.87
CA ASP A 180 4.21 -26.93 13.59
C ASP A 180 4.46 -26.81 12.09
N VAL A 181 5.53 -26.09 11.74
CA VAL A 181 5.94 -25.87 10.36
C VAL A 181 7.08 -26.80 9.97
N SER A 182 7.09 -27.17 8.70
CA SER A 182 8.18 -27.89 8.04
C SER A 182 8.64 -27.12 6.80
N ASN A 183 9.80 -27.47 6.24
CA ASN A 183 10.27 -26.96 4.94
C ASN A 183 9.31 -27.28 3.76
N THR A 184 8.30 -28.14 3.97
CA THR A 184 7.25 -28.46 3.00
C THR A 184 5.95 -27.68 3.23
N THR A 185 5.89 -26.84 4.27
CA THR A 185 4.71 -26.03 4.56
C THR A 185 4.58 -24.89 3.54
N VAL A 186 3.52 -24.92 2.74
CA VAL A 186 3.21 -23.87 1.75
C VAL A 186 2.64 -22.65 2.48
N LEU A 187 3.33 -21.52 2.35
CA LEU A 187 2.91 -20.23 2.89
C LEU A 187 2.09 -19.45 1.86
N ASP A 188 2.44 -19.57 0.58
CA ASP A 188 1.79 -18.82 -0.49
C ASP A 188 1.95 -19.47 -1.86
N THR A 189 1.23 -18.97 -2.86
CA THR A 189 1.32 -19.40 -4.26
C THR A 189 1.36 -18.19 -5.18
N PHE A 190 2.37 -18.12 -6.03
CA PHE A 190 2.62 -16.99 -6.92
C PHE A 190 2.33 -17.36 -8.38
N PRO A 191 1.66 -16.48 -9.15
CA PRO A 191 1.66 -16.57 -10.60
C PRO A 191 3.09 -16.52 -11.11
N ALA A 192 3.41 -17.39 -12.06
CA ALA A 192 4.76 -17.50 -12.58
C ALA A 192 4.73 -17.94 -14.04
N PHE A 193 5.89 -17.91 -14.69
CA PHE A 193 6.04 -18.53 -15.99
C PHE A 193 7.47 -19.02 -16.22
N TYR A 194 7.61 -19.97 -17.15
CA TYR A 194 8.90 -20.41 -17.65
C TYR A 194 8.88 -20.44 -19.17
N PHE A 195 10.05 -20.63 -19.78
CA PHE A 195 10.17 -20.80 -21.22
C PHE A 195 10.29 -22.28 -21.58
N LYS A 196 9.48 -22.73 -22.56
CA LYS A 196 9.62 -24.06 -23.17
C LYS A 196 10.46 -23.95 -24.44
N HIS A 197 11.50 -24.78 -24.58
CA HIS A 197 12.42 -24.78 -25.73
C HIS A 197 13.03 -23.38 -26.02
N SER A 198 13.60 -22.74 -25.01
CA SER A 198 14.24 -21.42 -25.15
C SER A 198 15.69 -21.51 -25.59
N ALA A 199 16.12 -20.48 -26.33
CA ALA A 199 17.52 -20.10 -26.32
C ALA A 199 17.84 -19.45 -24.97
N HIS A 200 18.98 -19.81 -24.38
CA HIS A 200 19.43 -19.30 -23.09
C HIS A 200 20.87 -18.81 -23.22
N TYR A 201 21.12 -17.62 -22.68
CA TYR A 201 22.45 -17.04 -22.57
C TYR A 201 22.66 -16.51 -21.15
N LYS A 202 23.89 -16.60 -20.65
CA LYS A 202 24.27 -16.14 -19.33
C LYS A 202 25.42 -15.16 -19.45
N THR A 203 25.25 -13.94 -18.94
CA THR A 203 26.29 -12.91 -19.03
C THR A 203 27.49 -13.21 -18.12
N ALA A 204 28.57 -12.46 -18.29
CA ALA A 204 29.62 -12.35 -17.28
C ALA A 204 29.08 -11.81 -15.94
N SER A 205 29.83 -12.05 -14.85
CA SER A 205 29.40 -11.75 -13.47
C SER A 205 29.68 -10.32 -13.00
N GLN A 206 30.46 -9.54 -13.76
CA GLN A 206 30.94 -8.22 -13.36
C GLN A 206 30.92 -7.20 -14.51
N GLY A 207 30.86 -5.91 -14.16
CA GLY A 207 30.98 -4.78 -15.08
C GLY A 207 29.72 -4.52 -15.93
N LYS A 208 29.92 -3.81 -17.04
CA LYS A 208 28.91 -3.63 -18.11
C LYS A 208 28.75 -4.98 -18.81
N ARG A 209 27.68 -5.72 -18.52
CA ARG A 209 27.53 -7.12 -18.92
C ARG A 209 27.04 -7.23 -20.36
N TYR A 210 27.97 -7.46 -21.29
CA TYR A 210 27.63 -7.73 -22.69
C TYR A 210 26.84 -9.03 -22.81
N PHE A 211 25.93 -9.07 -23.78
CA PHE A 211 25.27 -10.29 -24.20
C PHE A 211 25.07 -10.36 -25.71
N LYS A 212 25.06 -11.60 -26.22
CA LYS A 212 24.65 -11.95 -27.57
C LYS A 212 23.79 -13.20 -27.52
N ILE A 213 22.55 -13.12 -27.96
CA ILE A 213 21.62 -14.24 -27.97
C ILE A 213 20.91 -14.34 -29.32
N GLN A 214 20.69 -15.57 -29.77
CA GLN A 214 19.98 -15.88 -31.00
C GLN A 214 18.90 -16.93 -30.73
N GLY A 215 17.72 -16.77 -31.32
CA GLY A 215 16.63 -17.72 -31.12
C GLY A 215 15.50 -17.57 -32.13
N LYS A 216 14.71 -18.63 -32.30
CA LYS A 216 13.53 -18.63 -33.16
C LYS A 216 12.41 -17.79 -32.54
N VAL A 217 11.84 -16.89 -33.32
CA VAL A 217 10.76 -15.98 -32.91
C VAL A 217 9.47 -16.38 -33.59
N THR A 218 8.43 -16.56 -32.78
CA THR A 218 7.03 -16.74 -33.18
C THR A 218 6.23 -15.52 -32.72
N PRO A 219 4.96 -15.35 -33.14
CA PRO A 219 4.10 -14.28 -32.64
C PRO A 219 3.94 -14.25 -31.10
N ASN A 220 4.24 -15.36 -30.41
CA ASN A 220 4.13 -15.50 -28.96
C ASN A 220 5.48 -15.56 -28.23
N SER A 221 6.59 -15.26 -28.92
CA SER A 221 7.91 -15.28 -28.30
C SER A 221 8.16 -14.04 -27.44
N LEU A 222 8.78 -14.23 -26.28
CA LEU A 222 9.28 -13.16 -25.42
C LEU A 222 10.80 -13.23 -25.33
N LEU A 223 11.39 -12.07 -25.01
CA LEU A 223 12.75 -11.93 -24.50
C LEU A 223 12.64 -11.58 -23.01
N ALA A 224 13.32 -12.30 -22.13
CA ALA A 224 13.39 -11.97 -20.72
C ALA A 224 14.83 -11.96 -20.23
N LEU A 225 15.18 -10.95 -19.42
CA LEU A 225 16.46 -10.82 -18.75
C LEU A 225 16.20 -10.74 -17.25
N GLY A 226 16.84 -11.59 -16.46
CA GLY A 226 16.64 -11.61 -15.01
C GLY A 226 17.74 -12.33 -14.27
N ASP A 227 17.80 -12.09 -12.97
CA ASP A 227 18.57 -12.87 -12.00
C ASP A 227 17.85 -12.82 -10.65
N ILE A 228 18.23 -13.68 -9.72
CA ILE A 228 17.64 -13.76 -8.39
C ILE A 228 17.75 -12.40 -7.69
N GLY A 229 16.62 -11.93 -7.14
CA GLY A 229 16.57 -10.67 -6.40
C GLY A 229 16.62 -9.43 -7.31
N CYS A 230 16.39 -9.59 -8.61
CA CYS A 230 16.33 -8.49 -9.55
C CYS A 230 14.96 -8.45 -10.23
N TYR A 231 14.43 -7.25 -10.48
CA TYR A 231 13.29 -7.13 -11.36
C TYR A 231 13.72 -7.49 -12.79
N ALA A 232 13.03 -8.48 -13.35
CA ALA A 232 13.25 -8.94 -14.71
C ALA A 232 12.75 -7.92 -15.73
N GLU A 233 13.49 -7.82 -16.83
CA GLU A 233 13.16 -6.99 -17.99
C GLU A 233 12.62 -7.90 -19.08
N ILE A 234 11.33 -7.73 -19.43
CA ILE A 234 10.62 -8.64 -20.34
C ILE A 234 9.99 -7.89 -21.50
N PHE A 235 10.24 -8.38 -22.72
CA PHE A 235 9.86 -7.77 -23.99
C PHE A 235 9.07 -8.75 -24.87
N ASP A 236 7.95 -8.30 -25.44
CA ASP A 236 7.13 -9.05 -26.41
C ASP A 236 7.72 -8.92 -27.82
N ILE A 237 8.82 -9.66 -28.04
CA ILE A 237 9.54 -9.65 -29.32
C ILE A 237 8.73 -10.30 -30.46
N GLY A 238 7.80 -11.20 -30.15
CA GLY A 238 6.88 -11.78 -31.12
C GLY A 238 5.98 -10.72 -31.75
N SER A 239 5.36 -9.89 -30.90
CA SER A 239 4.56 -8.77 -31.38
C SER A 239 5.43 -7.68 -32.01
N MET A 240 6.64 -7.44 -31.50
CA MET A 240 7.59 -6.51 -32.11
C MET A 240 7.86 -6.85 -33.59
N VAL A 241 8.05 -8.13 -33.91
CA VAL A 241 8.34 -8.60 -35.28
C VAL A 241 7.07 -8.73 -36.12
N TYR A 242 6.07 -9.47 -35.63
CA TYR A 242 4.92 -9.89 -36.43
C TYR A 242 3.70 -8.99 -36.31
N SER A 243 3.62 -8.15 -35.27
CA SER A 243 2.45 -7.31 -34.99
C SER A 243 2.83 -5.97 -34.32
N PRO A 244 3.69 -5.15 -34.95
CA PRO A 244 4.31 -3.98 -34.30
C PRO A 244 3.29 -2.90 -33.87
N LYS A 245 2.04 -2.99 -34.32
CA LYS A 245 0.94 -2.10 -33.91
C LYS A 245 0.22 -2.56 -32.62
N LYS A 246 0.44 -3.79 -32.14
CA LYS A 246 -0.24 -4.37 -30.97
C LYS A 246 0.10 -3.60 -29.69
N ASN A 247 1.37 -3.31 -29.47
CA ASN A 247 1.86 -2.71 -28.22
C ASN A 247 2.08 -1.19 -28.35
N LYS A 248 1.09 -0.46 -28.87
CA LYS A 248 1.12 1.02 -28.86
C LYS A 248 0.91 1.55 -27.44
N ARG A 249 1.95 1.53 -26.61
CA ARG A 249 1.93 2.24 -25.32
C ARG A 249 2.09 3.75 -25.53
N LYS A 250 1.40 4.55 -24.71
CA LYS A 250 1.69 5.99 -24.56
C LYS A 250 3.15 6.14 -24.15
N LYS A 251 3.82 7.22 -24.59
CA LYS A 251 5.21 7.54 -24.27
C LYS A 251 5.42 7.41 -22.75
N VAL A 252 6.17 6.41 -22.31
CA VAL A 252 6.50 6.22 -20.90
C VAL A 252 7.61 7.22 -20.58
N ASN A 253 7.33 8.17 -19.69
CA ASN A 253 8.37 9.06 -19.19
C ASN A 253 9.41 8.23 -18.46
N LYS A 254 10.69 8.37 -18.83
CA LYS A 254 11.80 7.71 -18.13
C LYS A 254 11.80 8.21 -16.68
N LYS A 255 11.39 7.36 -15.76
CA LYS A 255 11.49 7.63 -14.32
C LYS A 255 12.92 7.29 -13.88
N GLU A 256 13.55 8.17 -13.12
CA GLU A 256 14.78 7.78 -12.41
C GLU A 256 14.42 6.73 -11.37
N LEU A 257 14.98 5.53 -11.53
CA LEU A 257 14.76 4.41 -10.62
C LEU A 257 15.88 4.39 -9.57
N PRO A 258 15.56 4.19 -8.29
CA PRO A 258 16.58 3.93 -7.28
C PRO A 258 17.34 2.64 -7.63
N ALA A 259 18.50 2.42 -7.01
CA ALA A 259 19.28 1.20 -7.26
C ALA A 259 18.50 -0.09 -6.94
N TYR A 260 17.66 -0.03 -5.91
CA TYR A 260 16.81 -1.13 -5.47
C TYR A 260 15.54 -0.63 -4.77
N LYS A 261 14.59 -1.54 -4.58
CA LYS A 261 13.35 -1.38 -3.82
C LYS A 261 13.33 -2.37 -2.66
N VAL A 262 13.13 -1.88 -1.44
CA VAL A 262 12.97 -2.76 -0.27
C VAL A 262 11.54 -3.29 -0.24
N LEU A 263 11.39 -4.62 -0.34
CA LEU A 263 10.10 -5.29 -0.23
C LEU A 263 9.79 -5.70 1.22
N ILE A 264 10.79 -6.20 1.94
CA ILE A 264 10.67 -6.63 3.33
C ILE A 264 11.81 -5.99 4.11
N LYS A 265 11.51 -5.36 5.25
CA LYS A 265 12.50 -4.77 6.16
C LYS A 265 12.37 -5.40 7.54
N ASP A 266 13.44 -6.06 7.98
CA ASP A 266 13.75 -6.51 9.35
C ASP A 266 12.55 -6.67 10.28
N ASN A 267 11.89 -7.83 10.23
CA ASN A 267 10.80 -8.13 11.14
C ASN A 267 11.36 -8.41 12.53
N ILE A 268 11.22 -7.45 13.43
CA ILE A 268 11.57 -7.65 14.83
C ILE A 268 10.44 -8.45 15.51
N VAL A 269 10.77 -9.65 15.98
CA VAL A 269 9.97 -10.34 17.00
C VAL A 269 10.57 -9.95 18.34
N LEU A 270 9.98 -8.95 18.99
CA LEU A 270 10.30 -8.69 20.38
C LEU A 270 9.79 -9.93 21.14
N ALA A 271 10.69 -10.67 21.80
CA ALA A 271 10.28 -11.72 22.73
C ALA A 271 9.24 -11.14 23.70
N ASP A 272 8.30 -11.98 24.13
CA ASP A 272 7.21 -11.62 25.02
C ASP A 272 7.72 -10.61 26.05
N LYS A 273 7.17 -9.40 25.94
CA LYS A 273 7.55 -8.27 26.79
C LYS A 273 6.93 -8.52 28.18
N ASP A 274 7.33 -9.58 28.86
CA ASP A 274 6.99 -9.87 30.25
C ASP A 274 7.69 -8.89 31.22
N LYS A 275 8.33 -7.85 30.69
CA LYS A 275 8.83 -6.68 31.43
C LYS A 275 8.14 -5.36 31.06
N ILE A 276 7.04 -5.36 30.31
CA ILE A 276 6.13 -4.21 30.38
C ILE A 276 5.47 -4.28 31.76
N LYS A 277 5.78 -3.32 32.65
CA LYS A 277 4.94 -3.01 33.83
C LYS A 277 3.49 -3.18 33.39
N GLU A 278 2.71 -4.06 34.03
CA GLU A 278 1.31 -4.34 33.69
C GLU A 278 0.60 -3.04 33.29
N ARG A 279 0.58 -2.75 31.98
CA ARG A 279 -0.09 -1.58 31.46
C ARG A 279 -1.55 -2.00 31.45
N LYS A 280 -2.40 -1.22 32.10
CA LYS A 280 -3.85 -1.43 32.05
C LYS A 280 -4.22 -1.56 30.57
N GLN A 281 -4.66 -2.76 30.16
CA GLN A 281 -5.04 -3.05 28.78
C GLN A 281 -6.41 -2.41 28.49
N ASP A 282 -6.43 -1.09 28.39
CA ASP A 282 -7.60 -0.32 27.99
C ASP A 282 -7.78 -0.37 26.47
N TYR A 283 -8.79 0.32 25.94
CA TYR A 283 -9.08 0.36 24.51
C TYR A 283 -7.85 0.82 23.70
N TYR A 284 -7.22 1.88 24.18
CA TYR A 284 -6.15 2.57 23.49
C TYR A 284 -4.84 1.79 23.51
N PHE A 285 -4.62 0.92 24.49
CA PHE A 285 -3.49 0.00 24.49
C PHE A 285 -3.46 -0.86 23.21
N TYR A 286 -4.58 -1.48 22.83
CA TYR A 286 -4.62 -2.34 21.64
C TYR A 286 -4.45 -1.55 20.36
N THR A 287 -5.05 -0.36 20.26
CA THR A 287 -4.91 0.49 19.08
C THR A 287 -3.49 1.04 18.94
N GLU A 288 -2.86 1.45 20.05
CA GLU A 288 -1.47 1.91 20.07
C GLU A 288 -0.53 0.80 19.60
N GLU A 289 -0.65 -0.42 20.14
CA GLU A 289 0.19 -1.54 19.70
C GLU A 289 -0.07 -1.91 18.22
N ALA A 290 -1.32 -1.86 17.75
CA ALA A 290 -1.65 -2.08 16.35
C ALA A 290 -1.00 -1.04 15.43
N GLU A 291 -1.13 0.25 15.76
CA GLU A 291 -0.49 1.36 15.04
C GLU A 291 1.03 1.22 15.05
N ASN A 292 1.61 0.78 16.17
CA ASN A 292 3.04 0.52 16.26
C ASN A 292 3.49 -0.56 15.27
N TYR A 293 2.74 -1.65 15.17
CA TYR A 293 2.97 -2.68 14.18
C TYR A 293 2.73 -2.19 12.74
N ILE A 294 1.76 -1.30 12.50
CA ILE A 294 1.54 -0.68 11.17
C ILE A 294 2.76 0.13 10.75
N VAL A 295 3.32 0.97 11.63
CA VAL A 295 4.53 1.77 11.37
C VAL A 295 5.72 0.86 11.03
N LEU A 296 5.79 -0.31 11.67
CA LEU A 296 6.79 -1.35 11.40
C LEU A 296 6.44 -2.28 10.22
N ARG A 297 5.30 -2.06 9.53
CA ARG A 297 4.79 -2.89 8.42
C ARG A 297 4.53 -4.35 8.79
N GLN A 298 4.28 -4.63 10.07
CA GLN A 298 3.93 -5.94 10.63
C GLN A 298 2.41 -6.11 10.68
N TYR A 299 1.76 -6.08 9.52
CA TYR A 299 0.29 -6.02 9.43
C TYR A 299 -0.42 -7.25 10.03
N ALA A 300 0.24 -8.42 10.05
CA ALA A 300 -0.30 -9.60 10.70
C ALA A 300 -0.41 -9.44 12.22
N LYS A 301 0.59 -8.85 12.88
CA LYS A 301 0.51 -8.55 14.31
C LYS A 301 -0.46 -7.41 14.60
N ALA A 302 -0.50 -6.39 13.75
CA ALA A 302 -1.47 -5.31 13.87
C ALA A 302 -2.91 -5.82 13.83
N LYS A 303 -3.25 -6.74 12.90
CA LYS A 303 -4.59 -7.33 12.87
C LYS A 303 -4.90 -8.18 14.11
N GLU A 304 -3.90 -8.85 14.70
CA GLU A 304 -4.10 -9.63 15.93
C GLU A 304 -4.49 -8.70 17.09
N GLN A 305 -3.85 -7.53 17.20
CA GLN A 305 -4.22 -6.51 18.19
C GLN A 305 -5.65 -6.00 17.97
N TYR A 306 -6.05 -5.73 16.73
CA TYR A 306 -7.44 -5.37 16.43
C TYR A 306 -8.43 -6.52 16.71
N ALA A 307 -8.03 -7.77 16.49
CA ALA A 307 -8.86 -8.92 16.83
C ALA A 307 -9.04 -9.07 18.35
N LEU A 308 -8.00 -8.79 19.15
CA LEU A 308 -8.09 -8.72 20.61
C LEU A 308 -9.01 -7.58 21.06
N LEU A 309 -8.88 -6.40 20.44
CA LEU A 309 -9.78 -5.26 20.66
C LEU A 309 -11.25 -5.66 20.43
N ASN A 310 -11.54 -6.32 19.31
CA ASN A 310 -12.89 -6.79 18.96
C ASN A 310 -13.49 -7.81 19.92
N LYS A 311 -12.64 -8.63 20.58
CA LYS A 311 -13.12 -9.58 21.57
C LYS A 311 -13.50 -8.90 22.89
N LYS A 312 -12.86 -7.77 23.20
CA LYS A 312 -12.98 -7.10 24.49
C LYS A 312 -14.00 -5.97 24.50
N TYR A 313 -14.17 -5.28 23.38
CA TYR A 313 -15.01 -4.10 23.28
C TYR A 313 -16.10 -4.30 22.23
N ASN A 314 -17.34 -4.00 22.62
CA ASN A 314 -18.50 -4.03 21.72
C ASN A 314 -18.53 -2.83 20.79
N VAL A 315 -18.02 -1.68 21.26
CA VAL A 315 -17.90 -0.43 20.51
C VAL A 315 -16.46 -0.25 20.08
N ILE A 316 -16.24 -0.01 18.79
CA ILE A 316 -14.93 0.26 18.19
C ILE A 316 -15.10 1.44 17.23
N PHE A 317 -14.23 2.43 17.30
CA PHE A 317 -14.29 3.60 16.42
C PHE A 317 -14.03 3.23 14.95
N ALA A 318 -14.69 3.92 14.02
CA ALA A 318 -14.64 3.62 12.59
C ALA A 318 -13.21 3.65 12.02
N ARG A 319 -12.36 4.55 12.52
CA ARG A 319 -10.94 4.62 12.11
C ARG A 319 -10.15 3.35 12.46
N ASP A 320 -10.46 2.73 13.60
CA ASP A 320 -9.77 1.53 14.05
C ASP A 320 -10.27 0.33 13.27
N ILE A 321 -11.57 0.27 12.97
CA ILE A 321 -12.15 -0.71 12.03
C ILE A 321 -11.50 -0.56 10.65
N HIS A 322 -11.37 0.65 10.13
CA HIS A 322 -10.73 0.92 8.85
C HIS A 322 -9.28 0.42 8.81
N ASN A 323 -8.50 0.73 9.85
CA ASN A 323 -7.14 0.21 9.99
C ASN A 323 -7.15 -1.32 10.07
N ALA A 324 -8.08 -1.93 10.80
CA ALA A 324 -8.21 -3.37 10.90
C ALA A 324 -8.51 -4.03 9.55
N ILE A 325 -9.40 -3.47 8.72
CA ILE A 325 -9.65 -3.96 7.35
C ILE A 325 -8.33 -3.92 6.56
N ARG A 326 -7.60 -2.81 6.64
CA ARG A 326 -6.34 -2.65 5.89
C ARG A 326 -5.27 -3.62 6.36
N CYS A 327 -5.06 -3.76 7.66
CA CYS A 327 -4.15 -4.76 8.23
C CYS A 327 -4.53 -6.16 7.76
N ALA A 328 -5.82 -6.50 7.74
CA ALA A 328 -6.31 -7.77 7.23
C ALA A 328 -6.01 -7.93 5.73
N LEU A 329 -6.21 -6.91 4.90
CA LEU A 329 -5.89 -6.95 3.47
C LEU A 329 -4.39 -7.13 3.21
N PHE A 330 -3.52 -6.38 3.90
CA PHE A 330 -2.08 -6.47 3.71
C PHE A 330 -1.48 -7.78 4.27
N SER A 331 -2.15 -8.40 5.24
CA SER A 331 -1.83 -9.75 5.72
C SER A 331 -2.66 -10.85 5.04
N ARG A 332 -3.39 -10.51 3.96
CA ARG A 332 -4.20 -11.42 3.13
C ARG A 332 -5.25 -12.25 3.88
N ASP A 333 -5.72 -11.73 5.00
CA ASP A 333 -6.80 -12.31 5.79
C ASP A 333 -8.15 -11.77 5.30
N TYR A 334 -8.53 -12.16 4.08
CA TYR A 334 -9.73 -11.63 3.44
C TYR A 334 -11.00 -11.92 4.22
N ASN A 335 -11.06 -13.05 4.96
CA ASN A 335 -12.21 -13.37 5.80
C ASN A 335 -12.40 -12.33 6.91
N ASN A 336 -11.33 -12.01 7.64
CA ASN A 336 -11.38 -10.93 8.63
C ASN A 336 -11.59 -9.56 7.97
N ALA A 337 -11.04 -9.32 6.78
CA ALA A 337 -11.27 -8.07 6.07
C ALA A 337 -12.77 -7.85 5.76
N PHE A 338 -13.49 -8.89 5.35
CA PHE A 338 -14.95 -8.82 5.15
C PHE A 338 -15.70 -8.64 6.47
N LEU A 339 -15.33 -9.35 7.53
CA LEU A 339 -15.93 -9.16 8.86
C LEU A 339 -15.82 -7.71 9.35
N TRP A 340 -14.64 -7.10 9.18
CA TRP A 340 -14.42 -5.71 9.54
C TRP A 340 -15.13 -4.75 8.59
N ALA A 341 -15.25 -5.07 7.30
CA ALA A 341 -16.01 -4.28 6.35
C ALA A 341 -17.51 -4.26 6.70
N GLU A 342 -18.08 -5.38 7.14
CA GLU A 342 -19.45 -5.45 7.64
C GLU A 342 -19.64 -4.61 8.91
N LYS A 343 -18.68 -4.64 9.84
CA LYS A 343 -18.69 -3.76 11.02
C LYS A 343 -18.63 -2.27 10.64
N LEU A 344 -17.87 -1.92 9.60
CA LEU A 344 -17.81 -0.54 9.13
C LEU A 344 -19.12 -0.12 8.44
N ALA A 345 -19.73 -1.02 7.67
CA ALA A 345 -21.05 -0.82 7.06
C ALA A 345 -22.15 -0.57 8.10
N ASN A 346 -22.10 -1.27 9.25
CA ASN A 346 -23.01 -1.05 10.37
C ASN A 346 -22.91 0.35 11.00
N LYS A 347 -21.85 1.12 10.68
CA LYS A 347 -21.70 2.53 11.08
C LYS A 347 -22.09 3.51 9.98
N GLY A 348 -22.80 3.02 8.95
CA GLY A 348 -23.35 3.88 7.90
C GLY A 348 -22.36 4.30 6.82
N ILE A 349 -21.21 3.63 6.67
CA ILE A 349 -20.32 3.93 5.54
C ILE A 349 -20.98 3.52 4.21
N SER A 350 -20.87 4.38 3.20
CA SER A 350 -21.36 4.09 1.84
C SER A 350 -20.58 2.95 1.18
N ILE A 351 -21.23 2.13 0.34
CA ILE A 351 -20.55 1.10 -0.45
C ILE A 351 -19.48 1.70 -1.36
N ASN A 352 -19.66 2.96 -1.75
CA ASN A 352 -18.72 3.72 -2.55
C ASN A 352 -17.36 3.89 -1.86
N TYR A 353 -17.32 3.84 -0.53
CA TYR A 353 -16.07 3.86 0.23
C TYR A 353 -15.12 2.73 -0.15
N PHE A 354 -15.70 1.57 -0.43
CA PHE A 354 -14.97 0.38 -0.87
C PHE A 354 -14.51 0.44 -2.34
N ASN A 355 -14.80 1.53 -3.07
CA ASN A 355 -14.23 1.77 -4.39
C ASN A 355 -12.82 2.38 -4.34
N SER A 356 -12.35 2.81 -3.17
CA SER A 356 -10.98 3.33 -3.04
C SER A 356 -9.93 2.25 -3.39
N LYS A 357 -8.78 2.69 -3.92
CA LYS A 357 -7.76 1.79 -4.52
C LYS A 357 -7.29 0.67 -3.58
N VAL A 358 -7.30 0.90 -2.28
CA VAL A 358 -6.86 -0.07 -1.27
C VAL A 358 -7.76 -1.33 -1.23
N PHE A 359 -9.04 -1.21 -1.58
CA PHE A 359 -10.01 -2.31 -1.49
C PHE A 359 -10.12 -3.12 -2.79
N ILE A 360 -9.33 -2.79 -3.83
CA ILE A 360 -9.34 -3.53 -5.11
C ILE A 360 -9.05 -5.03 -4.89
N SER A 361 -8.15 -5.37 -3.96
CA SER A 361 -7.85 -6.77 -3.63
C SER A 361 -9.03 -7.49 -2.96
N LEU A 362 -9.84 -6.77 -2.17
CA LEU A 362 -11.07 -7.28 -1.55
C LEU A 362 -12.14 -7.58 -2.62
N LYS A 363 -12.33 -6.65 -3.57
CA LYS A 363 -13.32 -6.79 -4.66
C LYS A 363 -13.03 -7.95 -5.63
N LYS A 364 -11.78 -8.41 -5.68
CA LYS A 364 -11.38 -9.58 -6.49
C LYS A 364 -11.69 -10.92 -5.84
N GLN A 365 -12.05 -10.94 -4.55
CA GLN A 365 -12.38 -12.17 -3.84
C GLN A 365 -13.78 -12.63 -4.18
N LYS A 366 -14.00 -13.96 -4.22
CA LYS A 366 -15.33 -14.55 -4.49
C LYS A 366 -16.38 -14.10 -3.47
N GLN A 367 -15.95 -13.86 -2.24
CA GLN A 367 -16.78 -13.39 -1.13
C GLN A 367 -17.32 -11.96 -1.34
N TRP A 368 -16.78 -11.18 -2.27
CA TRP A 368 -17.25 -9.82 -2.56
C TRP A 368 -18.74 -9.79 -2.94
N ASN A 369 -19.19 -10.74 -3.76
CA ASN A 369 -20.60 -10.81 -4.17
C ASN A 369 -21.52 -11.05 -2.97
N ARG A 370 -21.09 -11.90 -2.04
CA ARG A 370 -21.83 -12.12 -0.78
C ARG A 370 -21.86 -10.86 0.07
N PHE A 371 -20.70 -10.24 0.26
CA PHE A 371 -20.61 -8.98 1.01
C PHE A 371 -21.49 -7.88 0.41
N SER A 372 -21.52 -7.73 -0.92
CA SER A 372 -22.35 -6.71 -1.58
C SER A 372 -23.84 -6.92 -1.33
N ILE A 373 -24.31 -8.17 -1.25
CA ILE A 373 -25.71 -8.49 -0.93
C ILE A 373 -25.99 -8.23 0.55
N THR A 374 -25.10 -8.70 1.44
CA THR A 374 -25.23 -8.48 2.89
C THR A 374 -25.17 -6.99 3.22
N TYR A 375 -24.37 -6.21 2.50
CA TYR A 375 -24.19 -4.77 2.67
C TYR A 375 -25.52 -4.03 2.58
N ASP A 376 -26.35 -4.33 1.57
CA ASP A 376 -27.63 -3.64 1.40
C ASP A 376 -28.54 -3.88 2.62
N SER A 377 -28.54 -5.10 3.16
CA SER A 377 -29.28 -5.42 4.39
C SER A 377 -28.75 -4.63 5.59
N ILE A 378 -27.43 -4.64 5.80
CA ILE A 378 -26.77 -3.93 6.90
C ILE A 378 -27.04 -2.42 6.82
N TYR A 379 -26.87 -1.84 5.63
CA TYR A 379 -27.02 -0.41 5.43
C TYR A 379 -28.48 0.02 5.61
N ASN A 380 -29.44 -0.77 5.14
CA ASN A 380 -30.87 -0.51 5.36
C ASN A 380 -31.24 -0.59 6.84
N GLU A 381 -30.67 -1.54 7.60
CA GLU A 381 -30.84 -1.61 9.04
C GLU A 381 -30.28 -0.38 9.74
N PHE A 382 -29.06 0.04 9.37
CA PHE A 382 -28.49 1.29 9.85
C PHE A 382 -29.39 2.49 9.54
N GLN A 383 -29.89 2.65 8.30
CA GLN A 383 -30.77 3.78 7.95
C GLN A 383 -32.06 3.82 8.78
N LYS A 384 -32.62 2.66 9.15
CA LYS A 384 -33.81 2.58 10.01
C LYS A 384 -33.52 3.03 11.45
N ASN A 385 -32.33 2.70 11.96
CA ASN A 385 -31.93 2.98 13.35
C ASN A 385 -31.23 4.33 13.52
N ARG A 386 -30.85 4.97 12.41
CA ARG A 386 -30.15 6.25 12.40
C ARG A 386 -31.02 7.36 12.99
N ASN A 387 -30.43 8.15 13.90
CA ASN A 387 -31.10 9.31 14.46
C ASN A 387 -30.99 10.52 13.50
N ILE A 388 -31.96 10.60 12.58
CA ILE A 388 -32.03 11.66 11.56
C ILE A 388 -32.22 13.04 12.22
N LYS A 389 -33.04 13.11 13.28
CA LYS A 389 -33.30 14.35 14.01
C LYS A 389 -32.01 14.90 14.63
N LEU A 390 -31.30 14.08 15.41
CA LEU A 390 -30.04 14.47 16.03
C LEU A 390 -29.03 14.96 15.00
N LYS A 391 -28.87 14.24 13.88
CA LYS A 391 -27.94 14.66 12.83
C LYS A 391 -28.33 16.01 12.22
N SER A 392 -29.61 16.19 11.84
CA SER A 392 -30.07 17.42 11.21
C SER A 392 -29.96 18.63 12.15
N GLU A 393 -30.27 18.45 13.44
CA GLU A 393 -30.11 19.52 14.43
C GLU A 393 -28.63 19.87 14.68
N LEU A 394 -27.73 18.88 14.67
CA LEU A 394 -26.28 19.16 14.75
C LEU A 394 -25.78 19.94 13.54
N GLU A 395 -26.20 19.60 12.33
CA GLU A 395 -25.85 20.34 11.10
C GLU A 395 -26.32 21.80 11.20
N LYS A 396 -27.56 22.05 11.66
CA LYS A 396 -28.07 23.41 11.89
C LYS A 396 -27.26 24.18 12.92
N LEU A 397 -26.83 23.53 14.01
CA LEU A 397 -25.99 24.19 15.04
C LEU A 397 -24.60 24.53 14.49
N VAL A 398 -24.02 23.67 13.66
CA VAL A 398 -22.77 23.97 12.95
C VAL A 398 -22.96 25.14 12.01
N ASP A 399 -24.01 25.16 11.19
CA ASP A 399 -24.29 26.28 10.28
C ASP A 399 -24.46 27.60 11.04
N GLU A 400 -25.17 27.58 12.17
CA GLU A 400 -25.38 28.73 13.04
C GLU A 400 -24.08 29.25 13.66
N ASP A 401 -23.20 28.36 14.12
CA ASP A 401 -21.88 28.71 14.66
C ASP A 401 -20.96 29.25 13.55
N GLN A 402 -20.89 28.56 12.41
CA GLN A 402 -20.01 28.92 11.30
C GLN A 402 -20.47 30.18 10.53
N ALA A 403 -21.73 30.61 10.68
CA ALA A 403 -22.19 31.90 10.15
C ALA A 403 -21.39 33.09 10.72
N ASP A 404 -20.97 33.01 11.98
CA ASP A 404 -20.17 34.05 12.64
C ASP A 404 -18.68 33.72 12.71
N TYR A 405 -18.30 32.43 12.79
CA TYR A 405 -16.91 31.98 12.87
C TYR A 405 -16.22 31.81 11.50
N GLY A 406 -16.97 31.68 10.41
CA GLY A 406 -16.44 31.41 9.08
C GLY A 406 -15.45 32.49 8.63
N LEU A 407 -14.34 32.08 8.01
CA LEU A 407 -13.23 32.98 7.65
C LEU A 407 -13.68 34.24 6.88
N ALA A 408 -14.65 34.10 5.98
CA ALA A 408 -15.18 35.21 5.18
C ALA A 408 -16.06 36.19 5.97
N ASN A 409 -16.66 35.74 7.08
CA ASN A 409 -17.67 36.49 7.82
C ASN A 409 -17.30 36.72 9.29
N ARG A 410 -16.04 36.43 9.65
CA ARG A 410 -15.59 36.34 11.04
C ARG A 410 -15.93 37.60 11.81
N LYS A 411 -16.80 37.46 12.82
CA LYS A 411 -17.22 38.57 13.68
C LYS A 411 -16.19 38.88 14.75
N ASP A 412 -16.37 40.00 15.43
CA ASP A 412 -15.54 40.39 16.56
C ASP A 412 -15.72 39.43 17.75
N SER A 413 -14.78 39.47 18.69
CA SER A 413 -14.73 38.49 19.77
C SER A 413 -15.97 38.48 20.68
N ARG A 414 -16.69 39.61 20.80
CA ARG A 414 -17.90 39.67 21.63
C ARG A 414 -19.03 38.91 20.98
N VAL A 415 -19.28 39.15 19.69
CA VAL A 415 -20.31 38.41 18.93
C VAL A 415 -20.00 36.92 18.91
N LEU A 416 -18.73 36.55 18.70
CA LEU A 416 -18.32 35.14 18.76
C LEU A 416 -18.60 34.49 20.12
N PHE A 417 -18.40 35.22 21.22
CA PHE A 417 -18.74 34.73 22.55
C PHE A 417 -20.26 34.57 22.72
N GLU A 418 -21.05 35.57 22.34
CA GLU A 418 -22.52 35.53 22.43
C GLU A 418 -23.11 34.38 21.58
N THR A 419 -22.57 34.15 20.39
CA THR A 419 -22.95 33.00 19.55
C THR A 419 -22.55 31.68 20.18
N THR A 420 -21.33 31.54 20.72
CA THR A 420 -20.91 30.31 21.39
C THR A 420 -21.73 30.00 22.64
N ASP A 421 -22.10 30.99 23.46
CA ASP A 421 -22.93 30.80 24.65
C ASP A 421 -24.31 30.22 24.26
N ARG A 422 -24.97 30.85 23.28
CA ARG A 422 -26.27 30.43 22.74
C ARG A 422 -26.23 29.05 22.06
N VAL A 423 -25.23 28.80 21.20
CA VAL A 423 -25.10 27.51 20.50
C VAL A 423 -24.79 26.39 21.48
N SER A 424 -23.97 26.65 22.50
CA SER A 424 -23.65 25.68 23.55
C SER A 424 -24.90 25.30 24.36
N ASP A 425 -25.79 26.24 24.66
CA ASP A 425 -27.06 25.95 25.36
C ASP A 425 -27.99 25.05 24.55
N LYS A 426 -28.08 25.30 23.24
CA LYS A 426 -28.85 24.45 22.32
C LYS A 426 -28.22 23.07 22.20
N LEU A 427 -26.89 22.99 22.09
CA LEU A 427 -26.15 21.73 22.03
C LEU A 427 -26.37 20.91 23.30
N ILE A 428 -26.25 21.52 24.48
CA ILE A 428 -26.51 20.84 25.76
C ILE A 428 -27.95 20.32 25.82
N SER A 429 -28.93 21.11 25.38
CA SER A 429 -30.33 20.68 25.33
C SER A 429 -30.52 19.47 24.41
N LEU A 430 -29.88 19.49 23.24
CA LEU A 430 -29.91 18.38 22.28
C LEU A 430 -29.24 17.12 22.83
N LEU A 431 -28.08 17.26 23.47
CA LEU A 431 -27.34 16.14 24.09
C LEU A 431 -28.08 15.55 25.29
N LYS A 432 -28.86 16.35 26.03
CA LYS A 432 -29.75 15.85 27.10
C LYS A 432 -30.87 14.98 26.55
N GLU A 433 -31.45 15.38 25.43
CA GLU A 433 -32.57 14.66 24.81
C GLU A 433 -32.11 13.40 24.08
N GLU A 434 -31.07 13.51 23.25
CA GLU A 434 -30.70 12.48 22.29
C GLU A 434 -29.43 11.68 22.69
N GLY A 435 -28.70 12.16 23.70
CA GLY A 435 -27.38 11.66 24.09
C GLY A 435 -26.27 12.06 23.11
N TYR A 436 -25.06 11.55 23.34
CA TYR A 436 -23.91 11.87 22.48
C TYR A 436 -24.08 11.32 21.05
N PRO A 437 -23.69 12.09 20.02
CA PRO A 437 -23.82 11.71 18.61
C PRO A 437 -22.73 10.74 18.15
N THR A 438 -22.88 9.46 18.49
CA THR A 438 -21.94 8.42 18.08
C THR A 438 -22.03 8.05 16.60
N GLU A 439 -20.99 7.40 16.09
CA GLU A 439 -20.96 6.87 14.71
C GLU A 439 -22.10 5.87 14.46
N GLU A 440 -22.55 5.12 15.48
CA GLU A 440 -23.69 4.22 15.39
C GLU A 440 -25.02 4.98 15.23
N LYS A 441 -25.14 6.16 15.85
CA LYS A 441 -26.39 6.95 15.81
C LYS A 441 -26.52 7.80 14.55
N ILE A 442 -25.45 8.50 14.18
CA ILE A 442 -25.51 9.52 13.12
C ILE A 442 -24.76 9.13 11.85
N GLY A 443 -23.92 8.08 11.94
CA GLY A 443 -23.10 7.58 10.85
C GLY A 443 -21.69 8.17 10.84
N VAL A 444 -20.78 7.48 10.15
CA VAL A 444 -19.43 7.97 9.86
C VAL A 444 -19.49 9.07 8.80
N TYR A 445 -18.76 10.16 9.01
CA TYR A 445 -18.64 11.22 8.01
C TYR A 445 -17.64 10.84 6.93
N THR A 446 -18.03 11.01 5.67
CA THR A 446 -17.17 10.77 4.51
C THR A 446 -17.21 11.93 3.52
N ILE A 447 -16.05 12.33 3.01
CA ILE A 447 -15.94 13.28 1.90
C ILE A 447 -15.85 12.51 0.58
N ASN A 448 -16.62 12.94 -0.42
CA ASN A 448 -16.69 12.33 -1.75
C ASN A 448 -16.89 10.80 -1.69
N ASP A 449 -17.64 10.32 -0.70
CA ASP A 449 -17.91 8.91 -0.37
C ASP A 449 -16.69 7.99 -0.21
N THR A 450 -15.47 8.52 -0.20
CA THR A 450 -14.24 7.71 -0.33
C THR A 450 -13.17 8.04 0.70
N ILE A 451 -13.30 9.18 1.39
CA ILE A 451 -12.39 9.64 2.43
C ILE A 451 -13.16 9.70 3.74
N MET A 452 -12.75 8.91 4.72
CA MET A 452 -13.33 8.92 6.06
C MET A 452 -12.79 10.10 6.87
N MET A 453 -13.69 10.87 7.48
CA MET A 453 -13.34 11.94 8.41
C MET A 453 -13.38 11.41 9.83
N ILE A 454 -12.23 11.50 10.51
CA ILE A 454 -12.07 11.00 11.89
C ILE A 454 -12.55 12.02 12.94
N SER A 455 -12.70 13.28 12.56
CA SER A 455 -13.30 14.33 13.39
C SER A 455 -14.55 14.82 12.66
N PRO A 456 -15.76 14.47 13.14
CA PRO A 456 -16.98 14.98 12.56
C PRO A 456 -17.08 16.51 12.73
N GLU A 457 -17.82 17.16 11.83
CA GLU A 457 -17.86 18.63 11.74
C GLU A 457 -18.36 19.28 13.04
N PHE A 458 -19.35 18.68 13.70
CA PHE A 458 -19.90 19.19 14.96
C PHE A 458 -18.89 19.26 16.12
N HIS A 459 -17.72 18.62 16.02
CA HIS A 459 -16.64 18.80 17.00
C HIS A 459 -16.18 20.26 17.11
N VAL A 460 -16.39 21.09 16.07
CA VAL A 460 -16.10 22.52 16.11
C VAL A 460 -16.87 23.23 17.23
N LEU A 461 -18.11 22.81 17.50
CA LEU A 461 -18.96 23.40 18.53
C LEU A 461 -18.33 23.25 19.93
N PHE A 462 -17.84 22.05 20.24
CA PHE A 462 -17.14 21.76 21.49
C PHE A 462 -15.84 22.56 21.60
N ARG A 463 -15.07 22.61 20.50
CA ARG A 463 -13.81 23.37 20.46
C ARG A 463 -14.03 24.86 20.71
N HIS A 464 -15.03 25.47 20.06
CA HIS A 464 -15.37 26.88 20.28
C HIS A 464 -15.84 27.13 21.71
N ALA A 465 -16.66 26.24 22.28
CA ALA A 465 -17.07 26.32 23.68
C ALA A 465 -15.84 26.34 24.62
N ILE A 466 -14.88 25.44 24.45
CA ILE A 466 -13.68 25.42 25.30
C ILE A 466 -12.83 26.69 25.09
N GLN A 467 -12.72 27.16 23.85
CA GLN A 467 -11.97 28.38 23.52
C GLN A 467 -12.59 29.66 24.11
N LYS A 468 -13.92 29.76 24.12
CA LYS A 468 -14.64 30.96 24.58
C LYS A 468 -15.09 30.91 26.04
N GLN A 469 -15.08 29.74 26.65
CA GLN A 469 -15.48 29.51 28.03
C GLN A 469 -16.87 30.10 28.36
N PRO A 470 -17.94 29.68 27.64
CA PRO A 470 -19.30 30.12 27.94
C PRO A 470 -19.74 29.63 29.33
N LYS A 471 -20.82 30.21 29.86
CA LYS A 471 -21.26 29.96 31.25
C LYS A 471 -21.62 28.50 31.52
N ASN A 472 -21.97 27.78 30.48
CA ASN A 472 -22.45 26.40 30.51
C ASN A 472 -21.37 25.36 30.14
N LEU A 473 -20.10 25.77 29.99
CA LEU A 473 -19.00 24.89 29.60
C LEU A 473 -18.89 23.64 30.49
N GLU A 474 -19.01 23.80 31.82
CA GLU A 474 -18.91 22.71 32.78
C GLU A 474 -19.90 21.57 32.46
N LYS A 475 -21.15 21.91 32.12
CA LYS A 475 -22.16 20.92 31.72
C LYS A 475 -21.78 20.19 30.44
N LEU A 476 -21.16 20.88 29.49
CA LEU A 476 -20.70 20.29 28.24
C LEU A 476 -19.52 19.32 28.48
N GLU A 477 -18.60 19.70 29.38
CA GLU A 477 -17.48 18.84 29.80
C GLU A 477 -17.96 17.61 30.58
N GLU A 478 -19.00 17.74 31.41
CA GLU A 478 -19.67 16.60 32.05
C GLU A 478 -20.20 15.61 31.00
N PHE A 479 -20.84 16.09 29.94
CA PHE A 479 -21.28 15.24 28.83
C PHE A 479 -20.11 14.53 28.14
N LEU A 480 -19.04 15.27 27.78
CA LEU A 480 -17.87 14.69 27.15
C LEU A 480 -17.20 13.63 28.03
N SER A 481 -17.05 13.90 29.33
CA SER A 481 -16.47 12.97 30.30
C SER A 481 -17.33 11.71 30.46
N ALA A 482 -18.66 11.87 30.51
CA ALA A 482 -19.59 10.73 30.58
C ALA A 482 -19.53 9.87 29.31
N SER A 483 -19.42 10.49 28.13
CA SER A 483 -19.32 9.80 26.84
C SER A 483 -17.95 9.15 26.61
N GLU A 484 -16.86 9.74 27.12
CA GLU A 484 -15.54 9.10 27.11
C GLU A 484 -15.56 7.77 27.86
N LYS A 485 -16.16 7.75 29.06
CA LYS A 485 -16.27 6.53 29.89
C LYS A 485 -17.03 5.40 29.18
N LYS A 486 -17.93 5.74 28.27
CA LYS A 486 -18.72 4.80 27.45
C LYS A 486 -18.08 4.46 26.10
N LEU A 487 -16.91 5.03 25.78
CA LEU A 487 -16.28 4.97 24.45
C LEU A 487 -17.18 5.52 23.33
N GLU A 488 -18.06 6.46 23.65
CA GLU A 488 -18.86 7.21 22.68
C GLU A 488 -18.07 8.38 22.09
N HIS A 489 -17.16 8.96 22.90
CA HIS A 489 -16.26 10.04 22.51
C HIS A 489 -14.79 9.59 22.63
N ASP A 490 -14.04 9.67 21.53
CA ASP A 490 -12.62 9.33 21.52
C ASP A 490 -11.75 10.49 22.03
N ASN A 491 -11.83 10.76 23.33
CA ASN A 491 -11.17 11.92 23.95
C ASN A 491 -9.65 11.93 23.71
N LYS A 492 -8.97 10.78 23.89
CA LYS A 492 -7.49 10.70 23.80
C LYS A 492 -6.93 11.13 22.46
N ARG A 493 -7.70 10.94 21.38
CA ARG A 493 -7.25 11.23 20.02
C ARG A 493 -8.17 12.25 19.33
N SER A 494 -8.99 12.95 20.11
CA SER A 494 -9.84 14.06 19.68
C SER A 494 -9.01 15.32 19.49
N GLN A 495 -9.46 16.20 18.59
CA GLN A 495 -8.85 17.53 18.40
C GLN A 495 -9.54 18.63 19.22
N ILE A 496 -10.56 18.29 20.01
CA ILE A 496 -11.36 19.25 20.78
C ILE A 496 -10.50 20.05 21.77
N TYR A 497 -9.54 19.39 22.43
CA TYR A 497 -8.68 20.00 23.47
C TYR A 497 -7.29 20.42 22.97
N ASN A 498 -7.03 20.32 21.67
CA ASN A 498 -5.68 20.55 21.17
C ASN A 498 -5.38 22.05 21.03
N PHE A 499 -4.90 22.64 22.12
CA PHE A 499 -4.26 23.95 22.17
C PHE A 499 -2.77 23.77 21.94
N TYR A 500 -2.36 23.62 20.69
CA TYR A 500 -0.98 23.30 20.35
C TYR A 500 -0.04 24.51 20.47
N TYR A 501 0.20 25.00 21.68
CA TYR A 501 1.21 26.04 21.92
C TYR A 501 2.56 25.46 22.38
N ASN A 502 2.62 24.20 22.83
CA ASN A 502 3.81 23.59 23.45
C ASN A 502 4.14 22.19 22.91
N SER A 503 4.12 22.00 21.60
CA SER A 503 4.49 20.70 21.03
C SER A 503 6.00 20.53 20.96
N CYS A 504 6.51 19.34 21.29
CA CYS A 504 7.93 19.04 21.08
C CYS A 504 8.31 18.88 19.60
N PHE A 505 7.33 18.70 18.70
CA PHE A 505 7.57 18.55 17.28
C PHE A 505 6.82 19.61 16.50
N HIS A 506 7.52 20.24 15.56
CA HIS A 506 6.94 21.25 14.70
C HIS A 506 7.18 20.88 13.25
N ILE A 507 6.20 21.12 12.39
CA ILE A 507 6.32 21.06 10.95
C ILE A 507 6.30 22.50 10.45
N TYR A 508 7.39 22.88 9.80
CA TYR A 508 7.55 24.22 9.23
C TYR A 508 8.25 24.08 7.87
N LYS A 509 7.70 24.72 6.83
CA LYS A 509 8.18 24.61 5.43
C LYS A 509 8.40 23.16 4.96
N GLY A 510 7.51 22.24 5.35
CA GLY A 510 7.61 20.82 4.98
C GLY A 510 8.73 20.04 5.70
N ASN A 511 9.42 20.64 6.66
CA ASN A 511 10.45 20.01 7.48
C ASN A 511 9.91 19.70 8.88
N LEU A 512 10.32 18.54 9.41
CA LEU A 512 10.11 18.19 10.81
C LEU A 512 11.25 18.78 11.66
N TYR A 513 10.86 19.57 12.64
CA TYR A 513 11.70 20.14 13.67
C TYR A 513 11.34 19.54 15.02
N HIS A 514 12.32 19.49 15.90
CA HIS A 514 12.17 19.04 17.28
C HIS A 514 12.67 20.13 18.23
N SER A 515 11.87 20.46 19.24
CA SER A 515 12.21 21.53 20.19
C SER A 515 13.47 21.18 20.98
N ASN A 516 14.40 22.14 21.07
CA ASN A 516 15.65 21.99 21.84
C ASN A 516 15.39 21.76 23.34
N SER A 517 14.18 22.11 23.84
CA SER A 517 13.78 21.91 25.23
C SER A 517 13.22 20.51 25.55
N CYS A 518 13.02 19.65 24.54
CA CYS A 518 12.45 18.32 24.69
C CYS A 518 13.47 17.20 24.47
N GLY A 519 13.16 15.98 24.91
CA GLY A 519 13.86 14.77 24.46
C GLY A 519 13.36 14.30 23.10
N ILE A 520 14.24 13.74 22.25
CA ILE A 520 13.82 13.14 20.98
C ILE A 520 13.20 11.76 21.26
N ASN A 521 11.96 11.58 20.83
CA ASN A 521 11.34 10.26 20.73
C ASN A 521 11.47 9.76 19.29
N GLU A 522 12.45 8.88 19.03
CA GLU A 522 12.68 8.28 17.70
C GLU A 522 11.41 7.65 17.11
N PHE A 523 10.58 7.07 17.97
CA PHE A 523 9.39 6.37 17.53
C PHE A 523 8.29 7.35 17.08
N ALA A 524 8.15 8.50 17.76
CA ALA A 524 7.30 9.59 17.31
C ALA A 524 7.77 10.14 15.95
N VAL A 525 9.08 10.31 15.76
CA VAL A 525 9.66 10.71 14.46
C VAL A 525 9.30 9.71 13.36
N ARG A 526 9.36 8.40 13.66
CA ARG A 526 8.96 7.35 12.70
C ARG A 526 7.46 7.42 12.38
N LYS A 527 6.59 7.66 13.36
CA LYS A 527 5.16 7.86 13.14
C LYS A 527 4.89 9.07 12.23
N MET A 528 5.54 10.21 12.50
CA MET A 528 5.39 11.43 11.68
C MET A 528 5.86 11.20 10.24
N LYS A 529 7.04 10.61 10.07
CA LYS A 529 7.53 10.21 8.74
C LYS A 529 6.55 9.29 8.02
N PHE A 530 5.93 8.35 8.74
CA PHE A 530 4.94 7.46 8.19
C PHE A 530 3.67 8.19 7.77
N ILE A 531 3.16 9.14 8.57
CA ILE A 531 1.95 9.92 8.24
C ILE A 531 2.11 10.65 6.90
N PHE A 532 3.26 11.30 6.70
CA PHE A 532 3.55 12.05 5.47
C PHE A 532 3.81 11.14 4.26
N ASN A 533 4.33 9.94 4.49
CA ASN A 533 4.52 8.92 3.46
C ASN A 533 3.66 7.70 3.77
N ASN A 534 2.35 7.92 3.86
CA ASN A 534 1.35 6.92 4.18
C ASN A 534 0.68 6.41 2.89
N PRO A 535 1.32 5.51 2.10
CA PRO A 535 0.79 5.06 0.81
C PRO A 535 -0.50 4.26 0.93
N HIS A 536 -0.89 3.94 2.15
CA HIS A 536 -1.98 3.05 2.48
C HIS A 536 -2.96 3.74 3.44
N HIS A 537 -2.96 5.07 3.52
CA HIS A 537 -3.82 5.98 4.29
C HIS A 537 -4.28 5.47 5.68
N PHE A 538 -3.43 4.75 6.42
CA PHE A 538 -3.75 4.30 7.77
C PHE A 538 -3.95 5.51 8.70
N PHE A 539 -4.90 5.45 9.62
CA PHE A 539 -5.01 6.46 10.66
C PHE A 539 -4.00 6.13 11.76
N ILE A 540 -2.94 6.93 11.88
CA ILE A 540 -1.94 6.78 12.95
C ILE A 540 -2.13 7.94 13.90
N HIS A 541 -2.33 7.63 15.18
CA HIS A 541 -2.34 8.66 16.20
C HIS A 541 -0.91 9.10 16.51
N THR A 542 -0.71 10.41 16.53
CA THR A 542 0.51 11.05 16.99
C THR A 542 0.16 12.16 17.95
N ASP A 543 0.81 12.11 19.09
CA ASP A 543 0.31 12.74 20.30
C ASP A 543 0.73 14.21 20.43
N ASN A 544 1.57 14.72 19.53
CA ASN A 544 2.01 16.11 19.61
C ASN A 544 2.81 16.52 18.37
N TYR A 545 2.22 17.26 17.44
CA TYR A 545 2.97 18.12 16.55
C TYR A 545 2.20 19.40 16.25
N ILE A 546 2.92 20.49 16.02
CA ILE A 546 2.38 21.76 15.51
C ILE A 546 2.72 21.85 14.03
N ILE A 547 1.76 22.26 13.20
CA ILE A 547 2.08 22.79 11.88
C ILE A 547 2.07 24.30 12.01
N SER A 548 3.21 24.93 11.77
CA SER A 548 3.31 26.38 11.80
C SER A 548 3.08 26.95 10.42
N GLU A 549 2.14 27.88 10.33
CA GLU A 549 1.86 28.64 9.12
C GLU A 549 3.12 29.36 8.64
N TYR A 550 3.26 29.47 7.33
CA TYR A 550 4.35 30.25 6.75
C TYR A 550 4.02 31.75 6.83
N ASN A 551 4.79 32.49 7.62
CA ASN A 551 4.67 33.94 7.66
C ASN A 551 5.29 34.57 6.41
N LYS A 552 4.45 34.91 5.43
CA LYS A 552 4.86 35.55 4.17
C LYS A 552 5.38 36.97 4.37
N ASP A 553 4.88 37.68 5.38
CA ASP A 553 5.22 39.09 5.63
C ASP A 553 6.56 39.26 6.32
N ASN A 554 6.97 38.26 7.12
CA ASN A 554 8.25 38.27 7.81
C ASN A 554 8.86 36.86 7.92
N PRO A 555 9.39 36.32 6.81
CA PRO A 555 9.90 34.95 6.77
C PRO A 555 11.23 34.77 7.50
N GLU A 556 12.06 35.81 7.57
CA GLU A 556 13.39 35.76 8.20
C GLU A 556 13.28 35.58 9.72
N ASP A 557 12.36 36.29 10.38
CA ASP A 557 12.14 36.15 11.82
C ASP A 557 11.68 34.74 12.20
N PHE A 558 10.80 34.13 11.39
CA PHE A 558 10.35 32.75 11.62
C PHE A 558 11.47 31.75 11.38
N ASP A 559 12.26 31.93 10.30
CA ASP A 559 13.42 31.07 10.02
C ASP A 559 14.44 31.15 11.18
N ASN A 560 14.76 32.35 11.65
CA ASN A 560 15.62 32.59 12.81
C ASN A 560 15.04 31.98 14.09
N TYR A 561 13.72 32.06 14.32
CA TYR A 561 13.08 31.42 15.47
C TYR A 561 13.27 29.91 15.43
N TYR A 562 13.06 29.27 14.28
CA TYR A 562 13.23 27.83 14.12
C TYR A 562 14.68 27.38 14.25
N GLU A 563 15.62 28.12 13.69
CA GLU A 563 17.06 27.82 13.79
C GLU A 563 17.56 27.89 15.25
N ASN A 564 17.09 28.88 16.02
CA ASN A 564 17.54 29.08 17.40
C ASN A 564 16.85 28.14 18.41
N ASN A 565 15.58 27.79 18.19
CA ASN A 565 14.78 27.08 19.20
C ASN A 565 14.56 25.59 18.88
N PHE A 566 14.85 25.16 17.65
CA PHE A 566 14.57 23.80 17.21
C PHE A 566 15.74 23.16 16.47
N THR A 567 15.82 21.85 16.58
CA THR A 567 16.73 21.01 15.80
C THR A 567 15.98 20.43 14.60
N TYR A 568 16.51 20.62 13.40
CA TYR A 568 16.00 19.95 12.20
C TYR A 568 16.16 18.43 12.33
N VAL A 569 15.08 17.68 12.07
CA VAL A 569 15.06 16.22 12.13
C VAL A 569 15.09 15.61 10.73
N LEU A 570 14.10 15.94 9.89
CA LEU A 570 14.04 15.49 8.50
C LEU A 570 13.06 16.30 7.65
N LYS A 571 13.29 16.31 6.34
CA LYS A 571 12.32 16.80 5.35
C LYS A 571 11.21 15.77 5.16
N LEU A 572 9.96 16.22 5.24
CA LEU A 572 8.77 15.38 5.13
C LEU A 572 8.05 15.51 3.78
N SER A 573 8.03 16.71 3.19
CA SER A 573 7.43 17.00 1.88
C SER A 573 8.15 18.14 1.17
N ASP A 574 8.09 18.14 -0.16
CA ASP A 574 8.46 19.30 -0.99
C ASP A 574 7.29 20.27 -1.20
N ASP A 575 6.05 19.78 -1.06
CA ASP A 575 4.81 20.57 -1.15
C ASP A 575 4.43 21.05 0.25
N TRP A 576 4.99 22.19 0.65
CA TRP A 576 4.84 22.75 2.00
C TRP A 576 3.58 23.62 2.15
N GLU A 577 2.97 24.07 1.05
CA GLU A 577 1.68 24.79 1.03
C GLU A 577 0.48 23.85 1.27
N PHE A 578 0.71 22.53 1.38
CA PHE A 578 -0.34 21.54 1.61
C PHE A 578 -1.20 21.84 2.86
N TYR A 579 -0.64 22.51 3.85
CA TYR A 579 -1.32 22.85 5.11
C TYR A 579 -1.97 24.23 5.14
N ASP A 580 -1.67 25.07 4.14
CA ASP A 580 -2.26 26.42 3.99
C ASP A 580 -3.50 26.40 3.06
N LYS A 581 -3.85 25.23 2.50
CA LYS A 581 -5.02 24.96 1.64
C LYS A 581 -6.05 24.12 2.37
#